data_AF-A0A087UF53-F1
#
_entry.id   AF-A0A087UF53-F1
#
_cell.length_a   1.000
_cell.length_b   1.000
_cell.length_c   1.000
_cell.angle_alpha   90.00
_cell.angle_beta   90.00
_cell.angle_gamma   90.00
#
_symmetry.space_group_name_H-M   'P 1'
#
loop_
_entity.id
_entity.type
_entity.pdbx_description
1 polymer ?
#
loop_
_entity_poly.entity_id
_entity_poly.type
_entity_poly.pdbx_seq_one_letter_code
_entity_poly.pdbx_strand_id
1 'polypeptide(L)'
;MRWKSISQRIPPVVITEKNPDWTSVDEMFQEICAAEFETKIKDRSIYLQTKSLDNYKNAMRNLQKAQINFHAYQFSSESSIKVILKNIPSTVTRAEIF
;
A
#
# COMPACT_ATOMS: atom_id res chain seq x y z
N MET A 1 16.87 27.06 -9.89
CA MET A 1 16.82 25.58 -9.81
C MET A 1 15.35 25.17 -9.68
N ARG A 2 14.71 24.70 -10.76
CA ARG A 2 13.29 24.29 -10.74
C ARG A 2 13.21 22.86 -10.23
N TRP A 3 12.65 22.67 -9.03
CA TRP A 3 12.28 21.35 -8.54
C TRP A 3 11.17 20.80 -9.44
N LYS A 4 11.47 19.78 -10.24
CA LYS A 4 10.41 19.02 -10.92
C LYS A 4 9.64 18.30 -9.83
N SER A 5 8.37 18.67 -9.66
CA SER A 5 7.41 17.82 -8.96
C SER A 5 7.46 16.46 -9.64
N ILE A 6 8.09 15.49 -8.98
CA ILE A 6 8.02 14.09 -9.38
C ILE A 6 6.56 13.73 -9.13
N SER A 7 5.78 13.62 -10.21
CA SER A 7 4.51 12.90 -10.16
C SER A 7 4.83 11.54 -9.57
N GLN A 8 4.55 11.36 -8.27
CA GLN A 8 4.76 10.09 -7.59
C GLN A 8 3.72 9.12 -8.17
N ARG A 9 4.06 8.51 -9.31
CA ARG A 9 3.30 7.39 -9.82
C ARG A 9 3.41 6.28 -8.80
N ILE A 10 2.25 5.79 -8.37
CA ILE A 10 2.18 4.66 -7.46
C ILE A 10 2.86 3.48 -8.16
N PRO A 11 3.85 2.82 -7.54
CA PRO A 11 4.49 1.66 -8.14
C PRO A 11 3.49 0.50 -8.20
N PRO A 12 3.67 -0.47 -9.11
CA PRO A 12 2.78 -1.62 -9.19
C PRO A 12 2.98 -2.57 -8.00
N VAL A 13 1.93 -3.32 -7.65
CA VAL A 13 2.03 -4.54 -6.84
C VAL A 13 2.34 -5.70 -7.78
N VAL A 14 3.33 -6.52 -7.44
CA VAL A 14 3.75 -7.65 -8.27
C VAL A 14 3.38 -8.96 -7.60
N ILE A 15 2.53 -9.75 -8.23
CA ILE A 15 2.09 -11.07 -7.74
C ILE A 15 2.94 -12.13 -8.45
N THR A 16 3.62 -12.99 -7.69
CA THR A 16 4.63 -13.94 -8.21
C THR A 16 4.32 -15.40 -7.86
N GLU A 17 3.03 -15.70 -7.68
CA GLU A 17 2.56 -17.05 -7.39
C GLU A 17 2.92 -18.05 -8.52
N LYS A 18 3.31 -19.28 -8.17
CA LYS A 18 3.66 -20.31 -9.16
C LYS A 18 2.45 -20.90 -9.89
N ASN A 19 1.34 -21.10 -9.18
CA ASN A 19 0.06 -21.63 -9.69
C ASN A 19 -1.14 -20.82 -9.15
N PRO A 20 -1.27 -19.55 -9.49
CA PRO A 20 -2.37 -18.71 -9.04
C PRO A 20 -3.70 -19.10 -9.70
N ASP A 21 -4.75 -19.16 -8.89
CA ASP A 21 -6.13 -19.16 -9.38
C ASP A 21 -6.51 -17.72 -9.75
N TRP A 22 -6.36 -17.41 -11.04
CA TRP A 22 -6.58 -16.06 -11.55
C TRP A 22 -8.03 -15.60 -11.51
N THR A 23 -8.99 -16.52 -11.54
CA THR A 23 -10.41 -16.18 -11.43
C THR A 23 -10.68 -15.58 -10.06
N SER A 24 -10.22 -16.27 -9.00
CA SER A 24 -10.33 -15.78 -7.63
C SER A 24 -9.59 -14.45 -7.40
N VAL A 25 -8.45 -14.25 -8.07
CA VAL A 25 -7.68 -13.00 -7.99
C VAL A 25 -8.40 -11.84 -8.68
N ASP A 26 -8.99 -12.09 -9.86
CA ASP A 26 -9.74 -11.07 -10.59
C ASP A 26 -11.04 -10.68 -9.86
N GLU A 27 -11.80 -11.65 -9.38
CA GLU A 27 -12.99 -11.43 -8.54
C GLU A 27 -12.64 -10.60 -7.29
N MET A 28 -11.55 -10.97 -6.61
CA MET A 28 -11.03 -10.22 -5.47
C MET A 28 -10.73 -8.76 -5.86
N PHE A 29 -10.05 -8.50 -6.98
CA PHE A 29 -9.74 -7.13 -7.37
C PHE A 29 -10.95 -6.33 -7.87
N GLN A 30 -11.91 -6.97 -8.53
CA GLN A 30 -13.19 -6.38 -8.94
C GLN A 30 -14.01 -5.90 -7.74
N GLU A 31 -14.07 -6.68 -6.66
CA GLU A 31 -14.77 -6.29 -5.43
C GLU A 31 -14.06 -5.16 -4.66
N ILE A 32 -12.73 -5.13 -4.70
CA ILE A 32 -11.92 -4.26 -3.82
C ILE A 32 -11.58 -2.93 -4.47
N CYS A 33 -11.29 -2.93 -5.78
CA CYS A 33 -10.92 -1.71 -6.49
C CYS A 33 -12.18 -1.07 -7.09
N ALA A 34 -12.85 -0.24 -6.29
CA ALA A 34 -13.99 0.56 -6.74
C ALA A 34 -13.68 1.53 -7.92
N ALA A 35 -12.41 1.66 -8.30
CA ALA A 35 -11.95 2.48 -9.41
C ALA A 35 -10.90 1.74 -10.25
N GLU A 36 -10.80 2.14 -11.51
CA GLU A 36 -9.92 1.62 -12.57
C GLU A 36 -8.53 1.19 -12.05
N PHE A 37 -8.27 -0.11 -12.09
CA PHE A 37 -6.95 -0.71 -11.95
C PHE A 37 -6.52 -1.26 -13.31
N GLU A 38 -5.21 -1.30 -13.55
CA GLU A 38 -4.65 -1.95 -14.75
C GLU A 38 -3.84 -3.16 -14.32
N THR A 39 -4.03 -4.29 -15.00
CA THR A 39 -3.21 -5.49 -14.82
C THR A 39 -2.36 -5.73 -16.06
N LYS A 40 -1.10 -6.11 -15.85
CA LYS A 40 -0.21 -6.57 -16.92
C LYS A 40 0.44 -7.86 -16.50
N ILE A 41 0.41 -8.86 -17.38
CA ILE A 41 1.10 -10.14 -17.18
C ILE A 41 2.47 -10.05 -17.84
N LYS A 42 3.53 -10.35 -17.10
CA LYS A 42 4.90 -10.45 -17.63
C LYS A 42 5.70 -11.46 -16.81
N ASP A 43 6.45 -12.33 -17.50
CA ASP A 43 7.36 -13.30 -16.87
C ASP A 43 6.70 -14.13 -15.75
N ARG A 44 5.48 -14.63 -16.01
CA ARG A 44 4.64 -15.37 -15.03
C ARG A 44 4.26 -14.58 -13.77
N SER A 45 4.37 -13.27 -13.81
CA SER A 45 3.99 -12.37 -12.72
C SER A 45 2.88 -11.43 -13.18
N ILE A 46 2.01 -11.04 -12.25
CA ILE A 46 1.01 -9.99 -12.49
C ILE A 46 1.48 -8.69 -11.86
N TYR A 47 1.46 -7.64 -12.67
CA TYR A 47 1.69 -6.27 -12.25
C TYR A 47 0.34 -5.58 -12.15
N LEU A 48 -0.09 -5.33 -10.92
CA LEU A 48 -1.28 -4.57 -10.59
C LEU A 48 -0.91 -3.11 -10.40
N GLN A 49 -1.43 -2.26 -11.26
CA GLN A 49 -1.26 -0.81 -11.21
C GLN A 49 -2.56 -0.17 -10.72
N THR A 50 -2.51 0.46 -9.54
CA THR A 50 -3.63 1.22 -9.00
C THR A 50 -3.46 2.72 -9.30
N LYS A 51 -4.59 3.43 -9.46
CA LYS A 51 -4.61 4.90 -9.65
C LYS A 51 -4.63 5.68 -8.34
N SER A 52 -5.00 5.04 -7.23
CA SER A 52 -5.06 5.64 -5.89
C SER A 52 -4.19 4.88 -4.88
N LEU A 53 -3.60 5.63 -3.95
CA LEU A 53 -2.80 5.08 -2.86
C LEU A 53 -3.67 4.27 -1.89
N ASP A 54 -4.92 4.65 -1.69
CA ASP A 54 -5.85 3.89 -0.84
C ASP A 54 -6.16 2.53 -1.47
N ASN A 55 -6.38 2.49 -2.78
CA ASN A 55 -6.57 1.23 -3.52
C ASN A 55 -5.30 0.37 -3.49
N TYR A 56 -4.12 1.00 -3.55
CA TYR A 56 -2.83 0.30 -3.42
C TYR A 56 -2.73 -0.43 -2.07
N LYS A 57 -3.02 0.28 -0.97
CA LYS A 57 -2.99 -0.26 0.39
C LYS A 57 -4.04 -1.34 0.59
N ASN A 58 -5.24 -1.13 0.05
CA ASN A 58 -6.32 -2.13 0.13
C ASN A 58 -5.95 -3.39 -0.65
N ALA A 59 -5.38 -3.28 -1.85
CA ALA A 59 -4.90 -4.42 -2.61
C ALA A 59 -3.86 -5.23 -1.82
N MET A 60 -2.84 -4.57 -1.25
CA MET A 60 -1.83 -5.24 -0.42
C MET A 60 -2.43 -5.95 0.79
N ARG A 61 -3.34 -5.31 1.53
CA ARG A 61 -4.00 -5.90 2.71
C ARG A 61 -4.79 -7.15 2.35
N ASN A 62 -5.48 -7.15 1.21
CA ASN A 62 -6.29 -8.29 0.81
C ASN A 62 -5.45 -9.44 0.25
N LEU A 63 -4.38 -9.14 -0.49
CA LEU A 63 -3.40 -10.15 -0.87
C LEU A 63 -2.77 -10.82 0.37
N GLN A 64 -2.49 -10.06 1.42
CA GLN A 64 -2.04 -10.62 2.71
C GLN A 64 -3.11 -11.52 3.36
N LYS A 65 -4.37 -11.09 3.40
CA LYS A 65 -5.47 -11.89 3.95
C LYS A 65 -5.69 -13.20 3.17
N ALA A 66 -5.56 -13.15 1.86
CA ALA A 66 -5.68 -14.29 0.96
C ALA A 66 -4.42 -15.18 0.95
N GLN A 67 -3.37 -14.82 1.70
CA GLN A 67 -2.09 -15.52 1.72
C GLN A 67 -1.42 -15.67 0.35
N ILE A 68 -1.70 -14.73 -0.56
CA ILE A 68 -1.11 -14.68 -1.90
C ILE A 68 0.29 -14.08 -1.79
N ASN A 69 1.25 -14.67 -2.49
CA ASN A 69 2.62 -14.15 -2.51
C ASN A 69 2.75 -12.94 -3.44
N PHE A 70 3.18 -11.80 -2.89
CA PHE A 70 3.37 -10.57 -3.66
C PHE A 70 4.56 -9.73 -3.19
N HIS A 71 5.07 -8.89 -4.09
CA HIS A 71 6.05 -7.85 -3.84
C HIS A 71 5.40 -6.48 -4.04
N ALA A 72 5.63 -5.58 -3.10
CA ALA A 72 5.10 -4.22 -3.14
C ALA A 72 6.14 -3.25 -2.57
N TYR A 73 6.10 -2.01 -3.04
CA TYR A 73 6.89 -0.92 -2.47
C TYR A 73 6.15 -0.36 -1.26
N GLN A 74 6.88 -0.18 -0.16
CA GLN A 74 6.34 0.46 1.02
C GLN A 74 6.55 1.97 0.93
N PHE A 75 5.46 2.75 0.99
CA PHE A 75 5.54 4.20 0.97
C PHE A 75 6.07 4.71 2.32
N SER A 76 7.10 5.56 2.29
CA SER A 76 7.74 6.14 3.46
C SER A 76 6.82 7.05 4.28
N SER A 77 5.68 7.48 3.74
CA SER A 77 4.68 8.29 4.45
C SER A 77 3.99 7.56 5.62
N GLU A 78 4.23 6.25 5.79
CA GLU A 78 3.65 5.45 6.87
C GLU A 78 4.54 5.33 8.11
N SER A 79 5.72 5.96 8.13
CA SER A 79 6.42 6.13 9.41
C SER A 79 5.63 7.12 10.26
N SER A 80 4.77 6.59 11.14
CA SER A 80 4.14 7.36 12.22
C SER A 80 5.21 8.23 12.87
N ILE A 81 5.02 9.55 12.91
CA ILE A 81 5.95 10.45 13.57
C ILE A 81 5.87 10.14 15.06
N LYS A 82 6.87 9.41 15.57
CA LYS A 82 7.00 9.11 17.00
C LYS A 82 7.82 10.24 17.62
N VAL A 83 7.19 11.03 18.48
CA VAL A 83 7.86 12.06 19.26
C VAL A 83 8.05 11.54 20.68
N ILE A 84 9.28 11.60 21.19
CA ILE A 84 9.58 11.33 22.60
C ILE A 84 9.75 12.70 23.28
N LEU A 85 8.83 13.03 24.17
CA LEU A 85 8.93 14.22 25.01
C LEU A 85 9.73 13.86 26.28
N LYS A 86 10.84 14.56 26.52
CA LYS A 86 11.69 14.39 27.72
C LYS A 86 11.56 15.61 28.63
N ASN A 87 11.78 15.42 29.94
CA ASN A 87 11.70 16.47 30.96
C ASN A 87 10.32 17.15 31.09
N ILE A 88 9.23 16.41 30.85
CA ILE A 88 7.90 16.91 31.18
C ILE A 88 7.79 17.01 32.72
N PRO A 89 7.43 18.18 33.28
CA PRO A 89 7.17 18.31 34.71
C PRO A 89 6.09 17.33 35.16
N SER A 90 6.24 16.70 36.34
CA SER A 90 5.29 15.72 36.87
C SER A 90 3.88 16.27 37.14
N THR A 91 3.72 17.59 37.07
CA THR A 91 2.45 18.30 37.20
C THR A 91 1.63 18.33 35.91
N VAL A 92 2.24 18.05 34.75
CA VAL A 92 1.55 18.05 33.46
C VAL A 92 0.76 16.75 33.32
N THR A 93 -0.53 16.89 33.05
CA THR A 93 -1.45 15.78 32.90
C THR A 93 -1.51 15.29 31.45
N ARG A 94 -2.01 14.06 31.27
CA ARG A 94 -2.17 13.47 29.94
C ARG A 94 -3.09 14.29 29.03
N ALA A 95 -4.11 14.95 29.58
CA ALA A 95 -5.05 15.79 28.83
C ALA A 95 -4.44 17.12 28.34
N GLU A 96 -3.28 17.52 28.87
CA GLU A 96 -2.54 18.70 28.39
C GLU A 96 -1.52 18.34 27.30
N ILE A 97 -1.26 17.04 27.10
CA ILE A 97 -0.30 16.50 26.12
C ILE A 97 -1.01 15.99 24.86
N PHE A 98 -2.26 15.51 24.98
CA PHE A 98 -3.08 14.93 23.92
C PHE A 98 -4.41 15.67 23.81
#